data_AF-A0A1I3X7X8-F1
#
_entry.id   AF-A0A1I3X7X8-F1
#
_cell.length_a   1.000
_cell.length_b   1.000
_cell.length_c   1.000
_cell.angle_alpha   90.00
_cell.angle_beta   90.00
_cell.angle_gamma   90.00
#
_symmetry.space_group_name_H-M   'P 1'
#
loop_
_entity.id
_entity.type
_entity.pdbx_description
1 polymer ?
#
loop_
_entity_poly.entity_id
_entity_poly.type
_entity_poly.pdbx_seq_one_letter_code
_entity_poly.pdbx_strand_id
1 'polypeptide(L)' 'MEITLVFSLRRDGTLIGKPKVTWTKLAGDTVLQRAFVQSVLAALDKALPLPFTDSMGNAIAGRPFALRFAARTPTRESAI' A
#
# COMPACT_ATOMS: atom_id res chain seq x y z
N MET A 1 9.87 9.26 3.46
CA MET A 1 8.86 9.44 2.39
C MET A 1 7.65 8.62 2.76
N GLU A 2 6.45 9.13 2.48
CA GLU A 2 5.21 8.40 2.78
C GLU A 2 4.11 8.74 1.76
N ILE A 3 3.25 7.76 1.51
CA ILE A 3 2.10 7.84 0.61
C ILE A 3 0.94 7.03 1.20
N THR A 4 -0.27 7.58 1.16
CA THR A 4 -1.48 6.88 1.58
C THR A 4 -2.34 6.59 0.36
N LEU A 5 -2.66 5.31 0.18
CA LEU A 5 -3.58 4.84 -0.84
C LEU A 5 -4.94 4.52 -0.21
N VAL A 6 -6.01 4.97 -0.87
CA VAL A 6 -7.37 4.52 -0.58
C VAL A 6 -7.88 3.64 -1.71
N PHE A 7 -8.34 2.44 -1.37
CA PHE A 7 -8.89 1.47 -2.32
C PHE A 7 -9.91 0.56 -1.65
N SER A 8 -10.74 -0.09 -2.45
CA SER A 8 -11.68 -1.11 -1.99
C SER A 8 -11.33 -2.45 -2.61
N LEU A 9 -11.70 -3.54 -1.95
CA LEU A 9 -11.45 -4.90 -2.40
C LEU A 9 -12.76 -5.67 -2.57
N ARG A 10 -12.77 -6.62 -3.49
CA ARG A 10 -13.85 -7.61 -3.63
C ARG A 10 -13.72 -8.68 -2.54
N ARG A 11 -14.75 -9.53 -2.43
CA ARG A 11 -14.75 -10.68 -1.50
C ARG A 11 -13.59 -11.66 -1.74
N ASP A 12 -13.10 -11.74 -2.98
CA ASP A 12 -11.97 -12.58 -3.40
C ASP A 12 -10.60 -11.91 -3.21
N GLY A 13 -10.56 -10.74 -2.56
CA GLY A 13 -9.34 -10.00 -2.29
C GLY A 13 -8.76 -9.23 -3.48
N THR A 14 -9.44 -9.19 -4.63
CA THR A 14 -9.02 -8.37 -5.79
C THR A 14 -9.43 -6.90 -5.67
N LEU A 15 -8.73 -6.00 -6.36
CA LEU A 15 -9.02 -4.56 -6.37
C LEU A 15 -10.33 -4.19 -7.06
N ILE A 16 -11.12 -3.34 -6.41
CA ILE A 16 -12.23 -2.63 -7.05
C ILE A 16 -11.73 -1.28 -7.56
N GLY A 17 -11.67 -1.14 -8.89
CA GLY A 17 -11.21 0.09 -9.53
C GLY A 17 -9.72 0.36 -9.31
N LYS A 18 -9.32 1.62 -9.50
CA LYS A 18 -7.93 2.06 -9.33
C LYS A 18 -7.72 2.60 -7.90
N PRO A 19 -6.67 2.18 -7.19
CA PRO A 19 -6.27 2.81 -5.94
C PRO A 19 -6.04 4.31 -6.14
N LYS A 20 -6.54 5.11 -5.20
CA LYS A 20 -6.39 6.57 -5.22
C LYS A 20 -5.38 7.01 -4.19
N VAL A 21 -4.49 7.90 -4.59
CA VAL A 21 -3.59 8.58 -3.66
C VAL A 21 -4.40 9.67 -2.94
N THR A 22 -4.48 9.60 -1.62
CA THR A 22 -5.17 10.63 -0.81
C THR A 22 -4.21 11.53 -0.07
N TRP A 23 -2.96 11.09 0.11
CA TRP A 23 -1.95 11.87 0.80
C TRP A 23 -0.54 11.45 0.37
N THR A 24 0.36 12.42 0.26
CA THR A 24 1.77 12.22 -0.10
C THR A 24 2.67 13.18 0.64
N LYS A 25 3.81 12.67 1.11
CA LYS A 25 4.99 13.47 1.50
C LYS A 25 6.23 12.81 0.91
N LEU A 26 6.56 13.30 -0.26
CA LEU A 26 7.78 12.97 -1.00
C LEU A 26 8.75 14.13 -0.78
N ALA A 27 9.98 13.82 -0.37
CA ALA A 27 11.01 14.81 -0.07
C ALA A 27 12.38 14.25 -0.43
N GLY A 28 13.32 15.14 -0.76
CA GLY A 28 14.68 14.77 -1.17
C GLY A 28 14.79 14.44 -2.65
N ASP A 29 15.75 13.57 -2.98
CA ASP A 29 16.14 13.19 -4.34
C ASP A 29 14.99 12.60 -5.18
N THR A 30 14.85 13.05 -6.43
CA THR A 30 13.75 12.68 -7.33
C THR A 30 13.83 11.23 -7.83
N VAL A 31 15.03 10.66 -7.94
CA VAL A 31 15.24 9.25 -8.28
C VAL A 31 14.76 8.37 -7.13
N LEU A 32 15.09 8.74 -5.88
CA LEU A 32 14.59 8.03 -4.69
C LEU A 32 13.08 8.15 -4.55
N GLN A 33 12.49 9.31 -4.85
CA GLN A 33 11.03 9.47 -4.86
C GLN A 33 10.38 8.53 -5.88
N ARG A 34 10.90 8.48 -7.12
CA ARG A 34 10.39 7.59 -8.16
C ARG A 34 10.54 6.11 -7.76
N ALA A 35 11.69 5.73 -7.22
CA ALA A 35 11.94 4.38 -6.73
C ALA A 35 10.95 4.00 -5.60
N PHE A 36 10.66 4.94 -4.69
CA PHE A 36 9.68 4.73 -3.63
C PHE A 36 8.27 4.54 -4.18
N VAL A 37 7.82 5.37 -5.14
CA VAL A 37 6.50 5.19 -5.76
C VAL A 37 6.40 3.85 -6.49
N GLN A 38 7.44 3.46 -7.23
CA GLN A 38 7.48 2.17 -7.91
C GLN A 38 7.44 0.99 -6.92
N SER A 39 8.15 1.08 -5.78
CA SER A 39 8.13 0.02 -4.77
C SER A 39 6.76 -0.13 -4.11
N VAL A 40 6.03 0.98 -3.89
CA VAL A 40 4.66 0.96 -3.38
C VAL A 40 3.71 0.27 -4.35
N LEU A 41 3.78 0.59 -5.65
CA LEU A 41 2.95 -0.05 -6.67
C LEU A 41 3.27 -1.54 -6.80
N ALA A 42 4.56 -1.90 -6.82
CA ALA A 42 5.00 -3.29 -6.87
C ALA A 42 4.59 -4.08 -5.63
N ALA A 43 4.61 -3.47 -4.44
CA ALA A 43 4.15 -4.10 -3.21
C ALA A 43 2.65 -4.39 -3.25
N LEU A 44 1.85 -3.44 -3.76
CA LEU A 44 0.42 -3.63 -3.91
C LEU A 44 0.09 -4.75 -4.91
N ASP A 45 0.75 -4.76 -6.07
CA ASP A 45 0.58 -5.79 -7.10
C ASP A 45 0.93 -7.20 -6.56
N LYS A 46 2.07 -7.33 -5.87
CA LYS A 46 2.50 -8.60 -5.26
C LYS A 46 1.60 -9.09 -4.13
N ALA A 47 0.95 -8.19 -3.41
CA ALA A 47 0.07 -8.55 -2.30
C ALA A 47 -1.30 -9.03 -2.79
N LEU A 48 -1.70 -8.69 -4.01
CA LEU A 48 -3.03 -8.97 -4.53
C LEU A 48 -3.05 -10.27 -5.37
N PRO A 49 -4.15 -11.04 -5.32
CA PRO A 49 -5.31 -10.87 -4.45
C PRO A 49 -4.98 -11.17 -2.97
N LEU A 50 -5.61 -10.43 -2.05
CA LEU A 50 -5.45 -10.72 -0.61
C LEU A 50 -6.16 -12.04 -0.26
N PRO A 51 -5.55 -12.91 0.57
CA PRO A 51 -6.11 -14.20 0.92
C PRO A 51 -7.22 -14.07 1.99
N PHE A 52 -8.37 -13.52 1.60
CA PHE A 52 -9.51 -13.40 2.50
C PHE A 52 -10.18 -14.75 2.72
N THR A 53 -10.58 -15.00 3.98
CA THR A 53 -11.57 -16.03 4.28
C THR A 53 -12.95 -15.56 3.84
N ASP A 54 -13.88 -16.49 3.67
CA ASP A 54 -15.27 -16.16 3.29
C ASP A 54 -15.93 -15.19 4.28
N SER A 55 -15.74 -15.41 5.58
CA SER A 55 -16.28 -14.52 6.61
C SER A 55 -15.67 -13.12 6.53
N MET A 56 -14.37 -13.02 6.26
CA MET A 56 -13.69 -11.73 6.10
C MET A 56 -14.19 -11.02 4.85
N GLY A 57 -14.17 -11.69 3.69
CA GLY A 57 -14.64 -11.13 2.42
C GLY A 57 -16.07 -10.60 2.50
N ASN A 58 -16.98 -11.33 3.15
CA ASN A 58 -18.36 -10.88 3.35
C ASN A 58 -18.49 -9.66 4.28
N ALA A 59 -17.61 -9.54 5.29
CA ALA A 59 -17.65 -8.44 6.23
C ALA A 59 -17.03 -7.14 5.69
N ILE A 60 -16.07 -7.22 4.76
CA ILE A 60 -15.27 -6.06 4.36
C ILE A 60 -15.31 -5.70 2.87
N ALA A 61 -15.86 -6.55 2.00
CA ALA A 61 -15.90 -6.28 0.56
C ALA A 61 -16.59 -4.93 0.27
N GLY A 62 -16.04 -4.19 -0.70
CA GLY A 62 -16.54 -2.87 -1.11
C GLY A 62 -16.17 -1.73 -0.17
N ARG A 63 -15.77 -2.00 1.08
CA ARG A 63 -15.41 -0.95 2.04
C ARG A 63 -14.07 -0.31 1.67
N PRO A 64 -13.94 1.03 1.78
CA PRO A 64 -12.68 1.71 1.51
C PRO A 64 -11.67 1.46 2.63
N PHE A 65 -10.44 1.12 2.23
CA PHE A 65 -9.27 0.95 3.10
C PHE A 65 -8.29 2.09 2.85
N ALA A 66 -7.72 2.65 3.91
CA ALA A 66 -6.61 3.60 3.82
C ALA A 66 -5.32 2.90 4.25
N LEU A 67 -4.42 2.62 3.30
CA LEU A 67 -3.12 1.99 3.56
C LEU A 67 -2.01 3.01 3.39
N ARG A 68 -1.24 3.24 4.45
CA ARG A 68 -0.08 4.12 4.45
C ARG A 68 1.21 3.33 4.25
N PHE A 69 1.94 3.68 3.21
CA PHE A 69 3.30 3.22 2.96
C PHE A 69 4.28 4.27 3.44
N ALA A 70 5.29 3.86 4.21
CA ALA A 70 6.34 4.75 4.69
C ALA A 70 7.71 4.11 4.45
N ALA A 71 8.59 4.85 3.78
CA ALA A 71 10.00 4.50 3.72
C ALA A 71 10.60 4.73 5.11
N ARG A 72 10.90 3.65 5.83
CA ARG A 72 11.76 3.72 7.01
C ARG A 72 13.19 3.92 6.54
N THR A 73 13.84 4.97 7.01
CA THR A 73 15.29 5.00 7.02
C THR A 73 15.73 3.84 7.91
N PRO A 74 16.58 2.90 7.45
CA PRO A 74 17.14 1.92 8.36
C PRO A 74 17.96 2.69 9.40
N THR A 75 17.43 2.78 10.61
CA THR A 75 18.23 3.17 11.77
C THR A 75 19.36 2.15 11.83
N ARG A 76 20.60 2.61 11.65
CA ARG A 76 21.79 1.79 11.90
C ARG A 76 21.92 1.57 13.40
N GLU A 77 21.03 0.78 13.97
CA GLU A 77 21.09 0.36 15.37
C GLU A 77 20.58 -1.08 15.45
N SER A 78 21.45 -1.98 14.99
CA SER A 78 21.48 -3.41 15.30
C SER A 78 22.81 -3.93 14.74
N ALA A 79 23.89 -3.40 15.30
CA ALA A 79 25.19 -4.03 15.28
C ALA A 79 25.64 -4.06 16.74
N ILE A 80 25.16 -5.08 17.45
CA ILE A 80 25.71 -5.60 18.70
C ILE A 80 25.76 -7.11 18.57
#